data_AF-A0A3D4H078-F1
#
_entry.id   AF-A0A3D4H078-F1
#
_cell.length_a   1.000
_cell.length_b   1.000
_cell.length_c   1.000
_cell.angle_alpha   90.00
_cell.angle_beta   90.00
_cell.angle_gamma   90.00
#
_symmetry.space_group_name_H-M   'P 1'
#
loop_
_entity.id
_entity.type
_entity.pdbx_description
1 polymer ?
#
loop_
_entity_poly.entity_id
_entity_poly.type
_entity_poly.pdbx_seq_one_letter_code
_entity_poly.pdbx_strand_id
1 'polypeptide(L)'
;MSAGVSFSGLSSGVDTATIIEQLIAIERRPIVLLENQQVEEEFKLDVLQEINTSLLAVKTSAEALSEASDFDVFDISSSDSDIVDATVTGTPAAGSFTVEVLALAQAQTRSSGSFVSNTDALGYSGDIVLNGQAITISSSDSLEDIQETITNADAGVKAQILQVSDTDFRLLLSSEAVGSDGFSLLDASTGDVLQSLGFTATATSIKNSVSGGAQTDQFASSTTVVGSLLGLGETLSGNVTIGDQTVAIDLSTQSLSDIKDAIDAAAPSGVTASIVSEETNDETVFQLQIDGTTTFVDDSNVLEALGILQGASAITPAVAEVHTSNLANTTNGSTPVDSST
;
A
#
# COMPACT_ATOMS: atom_id res chain seq x y z
N MET A 1 -45.14 46.58 -60.37
CA MET A 1 -45.67 45.52 -59.49
C MET A 1 -46.22 46.21 -58.26
N SER A 2 -47.46 46.73 -58.33
CA SER A 2 -47.97 47.63 -57.28
C SER A 2 -48.93 46.89 -56.36
N ALA A 3 -48.67 47.01 -55.07
CA ALA A 3 -49.28 46.35 -53.93
C ALA A 3 -50.81 46.24 -53.99
N GLY A 4 -51.33 45.08 -53.61
CA GLY A 4 -52.75 44.87 -53.35
C GLY A 4 -53.18 45.75 -52.18
N VAL A 5 -53.94 46.79 -52.51
CA VAL A 5 -54.55 47.71 -51.56
C VAL A 5 -55.60 46.95 -50.74
N SER A 6 -55.35 46.73 -49.45
CA SER A 6 -56.40 46.33 -48.52
C SER A 6 -57.27 47.54 -48.23
N PHE A 7 -58.49 47.54 -48.76
CA PHE A 7 -59.51 48.53 -48.45
C PHE A 7 -60.01 48.32 -47.00
N SER A 8 -59.46 49.08 -46.06
CA SER A 8 -60.01 49.25 -44.72
C SER A 8 -60.76 50.59 -44.70
N GLY A 9 -62.09 50.54 -44.66
CA GLY A 9 -62.95 51.68 -44.31
C GLY A 9 -62.99 52.87 -45.27
N LEU A 10 -63.57 52.74 -46.46
CA LEU A 10 -64.03 53.92 -47.23
C LEU A 10 -65.53 54.14 -47.00
N SER A 11 -65.89 55.36 -46.57
CA SER A 11 -67.25 55.96 -46.49
C SER A 11 -68.02 55.97 -45.15
N SER A 12 -67.43 55.65 -43.99
CA SER A 12 -68.11 55.93 -42.69
C SER A 12 -67.31 56.73 -41.66
N GLY A 13 -66.07 57.15 -41.94
CA GLY A 13 -65.25 57.88 -40.94
C GLY A 13 -64.92 57.03 -39.70
N VAL A 14 -65.06 55.71 -39.83
CA VAL A 14 -64.83 54.72 -38.79
C VAL A 14 -63.55 53.99 -39.14
N ASP A 15 -62.52 54.17 -38.32
CA ASP A 15 -61.22 53.52 -38.46
C ASP A 15 -61.34 52.06 -38.00
N THR A 16 -61.67 51.19 -38.96
CA THR A 16 -61.89 49.77 -38.71
C THR A 16 -60.62 49.04 -38.27
N ALA A 17 -59.43 49.51 -38.66
CA ALA A 17 -58.18 48.93 -38.18
C ALA A 17 -57.98 49.24 -36.69
N THR A 18 -58.16 50.51 -36.30
CA THR A 18 -58.08 50.92 -34.89
C THR A 18 -59.16 50.27 -34.03
N ILE A 19 -60.39 50.06 -34.53
CA ILE A 19 -61.43 49.35 -33.79
C ILE A 19 -61.12 47.85 -33.64
N ILE A 20 -60.58 47.21 -34.68
CA ILE A 20 -60.15 45.81 -34.62
C ILE A 20 -58.99 45.67 -33.62
N GLU A 21 -58.01 46.57 -33.64
CA GLU A 21 -56.92 46.61 -32.66
C GLU A 21 -57.44 46.83 -31.23
N GLN A 22 -58.40 47.74 -31.03
CA GLN A 22 -59.04 47.97 -29.74
C GLN A 22 -59.85 46.76 -29.25
N LEU A 23 -60.57 46.05 -30.13
CA LEU A 23 -61.29 44.83 -29.80
C LEU A 23 -60.33 43.67 -29.49
N ILE A 24 -59.25 43.52 -30.27
CA ILE A 24 -58.18 42.55 -29.98
C ILE A 24 -57.52 42.87 -28.64
N ALA A 25 -57.24 44.14 -28.34
CA ALA A 25 -56.67 44.56 -27.06
C ALA A 25 -57.61 44.25 -25.89
N ILE A 26 -58.92 44.42 -26.05
CA ILE A 26 -59.93 44.05 -25.05
C ILE A 26 -59.96 42.52 -24.88
N GLU A 27 -59.98 41.75 -25.96
CA GLU A 27 -59.99 40.28 -25.94
C GLU A 27 -58.69 39.70 -25.36
N ARG A 28 -57.55 40.42 -25.48
CA ARG A 28 -56.25 40.07 -24.88
C ARG A 28 -56.10 40.49 -23.42
N ARG A 29 -57.01 41.28 -22.82
CA ARG A 29 -56.98 41.64 -21.39
C ARG A 29 -56.77 40.44 -20.44
N PRO A 30 -57.49 39.30 -20.58
CA PRO A 30 -57.24 38.13 -19.74
C PRO A 30 -55.80 37.59 -19.89
N ILE A 31 -55.22 37.65 -21.09
CA ILE A 31 -53.83 37.23 -21.33
C ILE A 31 -52.87 38.19 -20.61
N VAL A 32 -53.06 39.51 -20.72
CA VAL A 32 -52.23 40.50 -20.03
C VAL A 32 -52.34 40.35 -18.50
N LEU A 33 -53.51 40.01 -17.97
CA LEU A 33 -53.68 39.72 -16.54
C LEU A 33 -52.90 38.47 -16.11
N LEU A 34 -52.91 37.40 -16.93
CA LEU A 34 -52.14 36.19 -16.66
C LEU A 34 -50.62 36.42 -16.82
N GLU A 35 -50.19 37.20 -17.81
CA GLU A 35 -48.78 37.61 -17.98
C GLU A 35 -48.28 38.41 -16.77
N ASN A 36 -49.10 39.36 -16.26
CA ASN A 36 -48.77 40.09 -15.04
C ASN A 36 -48.73 39.20 -13.79
N GLN A 37 -49.66 38.24 -13.67
CA GLN A 37 -49.64 37.23 -12.60
C GLN A 37 -48.38 36.35 -12.70
N GLN A 38 -47.98 35.95 -13.90
CA GLN A 38 -46.77 35.17 -14.13
C GLN A 38 -45.54 35.93 -13.64
N VAL A 39 -45.39 37.21 -14.01
CA VAL A 39 -44.26 38.04 -13.55
C VAL A 39 -44.24 38.18 -12.03
N GLU A 40 -45.41 38.32 -11.39
CA GLU A 40 -45.50 38.39 -9.92
C GLU A 40 -45.11 37.07 -9.26
N GLU A 41 -45.55 35.93 -9.79
CA GLU A 41 -45.19 34.60 -9.28
C GLU A 41 -43.73 34.24 -9.55
N GLU A 42 -43.15 34.63 -10.68
CA GLU A 42 -41.71 34.50 -10.98
C GLU A 42 -40.88 35.31 -9.98
N PHE A 43 -41.26 36.56 -9.69
CA PHE A 43 -40.58 37.36 -8.67
C PHE A 43 -40.70 36.75 -7.27
N LYS A 44 -41.86 36.21 -6.89
CA LYS A 44 -42.02 35.48 -5.61
C LYS A 44 -41.14 34.25 -5.56
N LEU A 45 -41.05 33.50 -6.66
CA LEU A 45 -40.19 32.32 -6.76
C LEU A 45 -38.72 32.69 -6.58
N ASP A 46 -38.24 33.73 -7.26
CA ASP A 46 -36.86 34.22 -7.15
C ASP A 46 -36.51 34.61 -5.71
N VAL A 47 -37.38 35.38 -5.05
CA VAL A 47 -37.22 35.76 -3.63
C VAL A 47 -37.18 34.52 -2.72
N LEU A 48 -38.05 33.53 -2.96
CA LEU A 48 -38.05 32.29 -2.19
C LEU A 48 -36.79 31.45 -2.40
N GLN A 49 -36.24 31.42 -3.62
CA GLN A 49 -34.97 30.74 -3.93
C GLN A 49 -33.78 31.43 -3.25
N GLU A 50 -33.75 32.76 -3.23
CA GLU A 50 -32.72 33.54 -2.53
C GLU A 50 -32.77 33.29 -1.01
N ILE A 51 -33.97 33.28 -0.42
CA ILE A 51 -34.18 32.94 0.99
C ILE A 51 -33.73 31.50 1.26
N ASN A 52 -34.08 30.55 0.40
CA ASN A 52 -33.70 29.15 0.57
C ASN A 52 -32.17 28.99 0.55
N THR A 53 -31.49 29.63 -0.40
CA THR A 53 -30.03 29.62 -0.53
C THR A 53 -29.37 30.23 0.71
N SER A 54 -29.87 31.38 1.18
CA SER A 54 -29.35 32.05 2.36
C SER A 54 -29.54 31.21 3.62
N LEU A 55 -30.71 30.58 3.78
CA LEU A 55 -30.99 29.71 4.92
C LEU A 55 -30.14 28.44 4.88
N LEU A 56 -29.90 27.88 3.70
CA LEU A 56 -29.02 26.74 3.51
C LEU A 56 -27.59 27.08 3.91
N ALA A 57 -27.08 28.25 3.52
CA ALA A 57 -25.74 28.70 3.91
C ALA A 57 -25.59 28.85 5.44
N VAL A 58 -26.61 29.40 6.11
CA VAL A 58 -26.64 29.50 7.58
C VAL A 58 -26.67 28.10 8.21
N LYS A 59 -27.51 27.20 7.69
CA LYS A 59 -27.60 25.82 8.18
C LYS A 59 -26.25 25.10 8.07
N THR A 60 -25.59 25.16 6.92
CA THR A 60 -24.27 24.56 6.72
C THR A 60 -23.22 25.13 7.67
N SER A 61 -23.24 26.46 7.90
CA SER A 61 -22.32 27.10 8.85
C SER A 61 -22.56 26.65 10.29
N ALA A 62 -23.82 26.40 10.67
CA ALA A 62 -24.17 25.92 12.01
C ALA A 62 -23.85 24.42 12.18
N GLU A 63 -24.05 23.60 11.15
CA GLU A 63 -23.68 22.18 11.15
C GLU A 63 -22.16 22.00 11.32
N ALA A 64 -21.36 22.87 10.70
CA ALA A 64 -19.89 22.86 10.83
C ALA A 64 -19.35 23.29 12.21
N LEU A 65 -20.23 23.72 13.13
CA LEU A 65 -19.91 24.13 14.49
C LEU A 65 -20.77 23.38 15.52
N SER A 66 -21.37 22.27 15.12
CA SER A 66 -22.38 21.58 15.92
C SER A 66 -21.80 20.56 16.89
N GLU A 67 -20.55 20.14 16.70
CA GLU A 67 -19.90 19.14 17.52
C GLU A 67 -18.97 19.80 18.55
N ALA A 68 -18.89 19.23 19.76
CA ALA A 68 -18.02 19.76 20.81
C ALA A 68 -16.53 19.72 20.40
N SER A 69 -16.14 18.72 19.60
CA SER A 69 -14.79 18.58 19.05
C SER A 69 -14.36 19.74 18.14
N ASP A 70 -15.31 20.47 17.55
CA ASP A 70 -15.01 21.64 16.69
C ASP A 70 -14.40 22.79 17.53
N PHE A 71 -14.60 22.77 18.85
CA PHE A 71 -14.09 23.77 19.79
C PHE A 71 -12.89 23.27 20.61
N ASP A 72 -12.62 21.97 20.61
CA ASP A 72 -11.45 21.35 21.27
C ASP A 72 -10.25 21.31 20.31
N VAL A 73 -9.88 22.47 19.78
CA VAL A 73 -8.76 22.61 18.83
C VAL A 73 -7.45 22.74 19.62
N PHE A 74 -6.54 21.80 19.40
CA PHE A 74 -5.21 21.80 19.99
C PHE A 74 -4.17 22.20 18.95
N ASP A 75 -3.26 23.06 19.36
CA ASP A 75 -2.07 23.42 18.59
C ASP A 75 -0.83 22.77 19.24
N ILE A 76 0.15 22.45 18.41
CA ILE A 76 1.41 21.86 18.85
C ILE A 76 2.56 22.69 18.31
N SER A 77 3.54 22.96 19.17
CA SER A 77 4.79 23.60 18.79
C SER A 77 5.94 22.77 19.30
N SER A 78 6.92 22.57 18.44
CA SER A 78 8.21 21.99 18.79
C SER A 78 9.19 23.10 19.13
N SER A 79 10.10 22.84 20.07
CA SER A 79 11.23 23.74 20.30
C SER A 79 12.24 23.72 19.15
N ASP A 80 12.29 22.62 18.37
CA ASP A 80 13.16 22.46 17.20
C ASP A 80 12.41 21.67 16.12
N SER A 81 11.75 22.39 15.22
CA SER A 81 10.93 21.80 14.14
C SER A 81 11.76 21.15 13.03
N ASP A 82 13.06 21.45 12.94
CA ASP A 82 13.94 20.84 11.94
C ASP A 82 14.33 19.41 12.34
N ILE A 83 14.28 19.08 13.64
CA ILE A 83 14.55 17.74 14.16
C ILE A 83 13.26 16.94 14.33
N VAL A 84 12.24 17.52 14.98
CA VAL A 84 10.96 16.86 15.22
C VAL A 84 9.83 17.85 15.04
N ASP A 85 8.94 17.54 14.11
CA ASP A 85 7.65 18.19 13.98
C ASP A 85 6.52 17.20 14.30
N ALA A 86 5.36 17.72 14.68
CA ALA A 86 4.22 16.90 15.07
C ALA A 86 2.92 17.55 14.62
N THR A 87 1.93 16.70 14.37
CA THR A 87 0.56 17.14 14.07
C THR A 87 -0.39 16.52 15.08
N VAL A 88 -1.45 17.25 15.43
CA VAL A 88 -2.46 16.78 16.35
C VAL A 88 -3.67 16.28 15.58
N THR A 89 -4.12 15.07 15.92
CA THR A 89 -5.40 14.52 15.45
C THR A 89 -6.24 14.08 16.66
N GLY A 90 -7.56 14.23 16.57
CA GLY A 90 -8.49 13.87 17.65
C GLY A 90 -8.53 14.86 18.81
N THR A 91 -8.77 14.36 20.02
CA THR A 91 -8.97 15.15 21.25
C THR A 91 -7.91 14.82 22.31
N PRO A 92 -6.62 15.15 22.07
CA PRO A 92 -5.57 14.85 23.04
C PRO A 92 -5.71 15.69 24.31
N ALA A 93 -5.05 15.26 25.39
CA ALA A 93 -4.91 16.08 26.58
C ALA A 93 -3.81 17.14 26.37
N ALA A 94 -4.08 18.39 26.76
CA ALA A 94 -3.06 19.44 26.76
C ALA A 94 -1.90 19.08 27.70
N GLY A 95 -0.66 19.24 27.23
CA GLY A 95 0.54 18.94 28.00
C GLY A 95 1.82 19.28 27.25
N SER A 96 2.94 19.19 27.96
CA SER A 96 4.29 19.32 27.40
C SER A 96 4.98 17.97 27.40
N PHE A 97 5.62 17.61 26.29
CA PHE A 97 6.37 16.37 26.14
C PHE A 97 7.85 16.69 25.91
N THR A 98 8.73 15.91 26.56
CA THR A 98 10.17 15.94 26.26
C THR A 98 10.48 14.76 25.35
N VAL A 99 10.99 15.05 24.16
CA VAL A 99 11.31 14.06 23.13
C VAL A 99 12.82 14.10 22.88
N GLU A 100 13.45 12.93 22.85
CA GLU A 100 14.86 12.75 22.49
C GLU A 100 14.94 11.78 21.31
N VAL A 101 15.54 12.22 20.20
CA VAL A 101 15.72 11.38 19.01
C VAL A 101 17.05 10.63 19.14
N LEU A 102 16.98 9.33 19.36
CA LEU A 102 18.16 8.48 19.50
C LEU A 102 18.68 7.96 18.15
N ALA A 103 17.76 7.55 17.27
CA ALA A 103 18.06 7.04 15.94
C ALA A 103 16.83 7.19 15.02
N LEU A 104 17.09 7.32 13.71
CA LEU A 104 16.03 7.31 12.70
C LEU A 104 15.74 5.88 12.25
N ALA A 105 14.47 5.59 12.00
CA ALA A 105 14.09 4.40 11.27
C ALA A 105 14.67 4.47 9.85
N GLN A 106 15.26 3.37 9.39
CA GLN A 106 15.88 3.26 8.08
C GLN A 106 15.20 2.13 7.30
N ALA A 107 15.17 2.27 5.98
CA ALA A 107 14.74 1.19 5.10
C ALA A 107 15.88 0.16 4.97
N GLN A 108 15.54 -1.12 5.04
CA GLN A 108 16.51 -2.18 4.78
C GLN A 108 16.92 -2.18 3.31
N THR A 109 18.22 -2.25 3.02
CA THR A 109 18.75 -2.47 1.67
C THR A 109 19.65 -3.69 1.63
N ARG A 110 19.49 -4.54 0.61
CA ARG A 110 20.37 -5.66 0.29
C ARG A 110 20.97 -5.47 -1.11
N SER A 111 22.24 -5.80 -1.28
CA SER A 111 22.91 -5.84 -2.58
C SER A 111 23.02 -7.29 -3.03
N SER A 112 23.04 -7.52 -4.34
CA SER A 112 23.50 -8.77 -4.95
C SER A 112 25.03 -8.85 -4.94
N GLY A 113 25.56 -9.96 -5.47
CA GLY A 113 26.93 -10.05 -5.95
C GLY A 113 27.22 -9.14 -7.16
N SER A 114 28.46 -9.18 -7.64
CA SER A 114 28.92 -8.43 -8.83
C SER A 114 28.64 -9.20 -10.11
N PHE A 115 28.10 -8.51 -11.10
CA PHE A 115 27.89 -9.01 -12.47
C PHE A 115 28.67 -8.18 -13.48
N VAL A 116 29.12 -8.82 -14.56
CA VAL A 116 29.93 -8.15 -15.59
C VAL A 116 29.08 -7.30 -16.54
N SER A 117 27.81 -7.67 -16.72
CA SER A 117 26.84 -7.01 -17.58
C SER A 117 25.50 -6.96 -16.88
N ASN A 118 24.72 -5.92 -17.16
CA ASN A 118 23.35 -5.79 -16.68
C ASN A 118 22.29 -6.22 -17.72
N THR A 119 22.69 -6.43 -18.98
CA THR A 119 21.81 -6.74 -20.13
C THR A 119 21.98 -8.15 -20.67
N ASP A 120 23.06 -8.85 -20.30
CA ASP A 120 23.23 -10.25 -20.69
C ASP A 120 22.37 -11.18 -19.82
N ALA A 121 21.78 -12.21 -20.44
CA ALA A 121 21.02 -13.23 -19.73
C ALA A 121 21.88 -13.94 -18.68
N LEU A 122 21.36 -14.05 -17.46
CA LEU A 122 22.09 -14.64 -16.33
C LEU A 122 22.07 -16.18 -16.34
N GLY A 123 21.10 -16.79 -17.01
CA GLY A 123 20.95 -18.24 -17.07
C GLY A 123 20.35 -18.87 -15.80
N TYR A 124 19.88 -18.07 -14.84
CA TYR A 124 19.18 -18.54 -13.64
C TYR A 124 17.70 -18.73 -13.92
N SER A 125 17.07 -19.74 -13.33
CA SER A 125 15.63 -19.97 -13.51
C SER A 125 15.01 -20.49 -12.23
N GLY A 126 13.84 -19.96 -11.89
CA GLY A 126 13.05 -20.39 -10.74
C GLY A 126 12.34 -19.22 -10.07
N ASP A 127 11.49 -19.54 -9.12
CA ASP A 127 10.80 -18.57 -8.30
C ASP A 127 11.62 -18.18 -7.06
N ILE A 128 11.48 -16.92 -6.66
CA ILE A 128 11.83 -16.38 -5.35
C ILE A 128 10.56 -15.82 -4.71
N VAL A 129 10.50 -15.75 -3.39
CA VAL A 129 9.38 -15.12 -2.66
C VAL A 129 9.86 -13.84 -1.99
N LEU A 130 9.20 -12.72 -2.34
CA LEU A 130 9.46 -11.38 -1.83
C LEU A 130 8.19 -10.91 -1.09
N ASN A 131 8.30 -10.69 0.23
CA ASN A 131 7.16 -10.33 1.08
C ASN A 131 5.89 -11.20 0.88
N GLY A 132 6.08 -12.52 0.72
CA GLY A 132 4.97 -13.46 0.54
C GLY A 132 4.41 -13.55 -0.89
N GLN A 133 5.00 -12.83 -1.86
CA GLN A 133 4.65 -12.91 -3.27
C GLN A 133 5.79 -13.51 -4.09
N ALA A 134 5.45 -14.46 -4.97
CA ALA A 134 6.40 -15.08 -5.87
C ALA A 134 6.80 -14.14 -7.01
N ILE A 135 8.09 -14.15 -7.33
CA ILE A 135 8.70 -13.50 -8.48
C ILE A 135 9.39 -14.59 -9.30
N THR A 136 8.90 -14.84 -10.50
CA THR A 136 9.49 -15.82 -11.42
C THR A 136 10.65 -15.20 -12.17
N ILE A 137 11.81 -15.86 -12.14
CA ILE A 137 13.00 -15.50 -12.90
C ILE A 137 13.21 -16.57 -13.98
N SER A 138 13.38 -16.14 -15.23
CA SER A 138 13.66 -16.99 -16.37
C SER A 138 15.16 -16.99 -16.72
N SER A 139 15.64 -18.09 -17.29
CA SER A 139 17.03 -18.21 -17.77
C SER A 139 17.44 -17.17 -18.82
N SER A 140 16.46 -16.54 -19.48
CA SER A 140 16.66 -15.45 -20.43
C SER A 140 16.91 -14.09 -19.77
N ASP A 141 16.59 -13.97 -18.49
CA ASP A 141 16.49 -12.67 -17.83
C ASP A 141 17.88 -12.15 -17.49
N SER A 142 18.06 -10.86 -17.77
CA SER A 142 19.21 -10.05 -17.36
C SER A 142 18.97 -9.40 -16.00
N LEU A 143 19.95 -8.68 -15.47
CA LEU A 143 19.72 -7.88 -14.25
C LEU A 143 18.67 -6.79 -14.46
N GLU A 144 18.61 -6.19 -15.66
CA GLU A 144 17.59 -5.20 -16.02
C GLU A 144 16.18 -5.83 -15.99
N ASP A 145 16.03 -7.03 -16.54
CA ASP A 145 14.74 -7.74 -16.53
C ASP A 145 14.30 -8.11 -15.11
N ILE A 146 15.22 -8.57 -14.26
CA ILE A 146 14.93 -8.89 -12.85
C ILE A 146 14.58 -7.61 -12.08
N GLN A 147 15.30 -6.51 -12.31
CA GLN A 147 15.03 -5.21 -11.67
C GLN A 147 13.63 -4.69 -12.05
N GLU A 148 13.27 -4.76 -13.32
CA GLU A 148 11.95 -4.38 -13.81
C GLU A 148 10.86 -5.28 -13.21
N THR A 149 11.06 -6.60 -13.22
CA THR A 149 10.10 -7.58 -12.69
C THR A 149 9.81 -7.34 -11.20
N ILE A 150 10.84 -7.16 -10.37
CA ILE A 150 10.66 -6.86 -8.94
C ILE A 150 9.97 -5.50 -8.75
N THR A 151 10.36 -4.48 -9.50
CA THR A 151 9.79 -3.13 -9.36
C THR A 151 8.30 -3.11 -9.75
N ASN A 152 7.90 -3.91 -10.75
CA ASN A 152 6.52 -4.00 -11.23
C ASN A 152 5.63 -4.91 -10.37
N ALA A 153 6.21 -5.80 -9.56
CA ALA A 153 5.44 -6.69 -8.68
C ALA A 153 4.75 -5.95 -7.53
N ASP A 154 5.25 -4.75 -7.15
CA ASP A 154 4.71 -3.93 -6.07
C ASP A 154 4.69 -4.63 -4.69
N ALA A 155 5.66 -5.52 -4.45
CA ALA A 155 5.79 -6.29 -3.22
C ALA A 155 6.39 -5.48 -2.04
N GLY A 156 6.25 -4.14 -2.04
CA GLY A 156 6.79 -3.25 -1.00
C GLY A 156 8.32 -3.10 -1.01
N VAL A 157 8.98 -3.45 -2.11
CA VAL A 157 10.43 -3.36 -2.29
C VAL A 157 10.75 -2.76 -3.66
N LYS A 158 11.68 -1.80 -3.70
CA LYS A 158 12.22 -1.23 -4.94
C LYS A 158 13.52 -1.90 -5.34
N ALA A 159 13.66 -2.23 -6.62
CA ALA A 159 14.89 -2.75 -7.21
C ALA A 159 15.60 -1.67 -8.05
N GLN A 160 16.92 -1.59 -7.92
CA GLN A 160 17.77 -0.65 -8.68
C GLN A 160 19.09 -1.31 -9.06
N ILE A 161 19.67 -0.93 -10.20
CA ILE A 161 21.01 -1.39 -10.60
C ILE A 161 22.03 -0.31 -10.28
N LEU A 162 23.04 -0.69 -9.50
CA LEU A 162 24.22 0.12 -9.23
C LEU A 162 25.36 -0.34 -10.14
N GLN A 163 25.84 0.55 -11.01
CA GLN A 163 27.09 0.36 -11.73
C GLN A 163 28.26 0.88 -10.88
N VAL A 164 29.07 -0.03 -10.36
CA VAL A 164 30.29 0.30 -9.61
C VAL A 164 31.47 0.53 -10.56
N SER A 165 31.53 -0.20 -11.67
CA SER A 165 32.50 -0.03 -12.76
C SER A 165 31.95 -0.56 -14.09
N ASP A 166 32.73 -0.49 -15.18
CA ASP A 166 32.33 -1.05 -16.49
C ASP A 166 32.06 -2.56 -16.47
N THR A 167 32.52 -3.28 -15.43
CA THR A 167 32.35 -4.73 -15.29
C THR A 167 31.87 -5.15 -13.90
N ASP A 168 31.28 -4.23 -13.14
CA ASP A 168 30.69 -4.51 -11.81
C ASP A 168 29.35 -3.79 -11.73
N PHE A 169 28.29 -4.57 -11.94
CA PHE A 169 26.89 -4.20 -11.77
C PHE A 169 26.31 -5.00 -10.61
N ARG A 170 25.50 -4.33 -9.77
CA ARG A 170 24.85 -4.96 -8.62
C ARG A 170 23.38 -4.56 -8.56
N LEU A 171 22.53 -5.52 -8.26
CA LEU A 171 21.13 -5.30 -7.97
C LEU A 171 20.98 -4.91 -6.49
N LEU A 172 20.38 -3.75 -6.24
CA LEU A 172 20.02 -3.26 -4.92
C LEU A 172 18.52 -3.43 -4.72
N LEU A 173 18.13 -4.06 -3.62
CA LEU A 173 16.75 -4.19 -3.18
C LEU A 173 16.56 -3.38 -1.90
N SER A 174 15.64 -2.43 -1.90
CA SER A 174 15.34 -1.56 -0.76
C SER A 174 13.88 -1.66 -0.37
N SER A 175 13.60 -1.82 0.93
CA SER A 175 12.23 -1.73 1.45
C SER A 175 11.65 -0.34 1.16
N GLU A 176 10.37 -0.26 0.83
CA GLU A 176 9.64 1.00 0.72
C GLU A 176 9.30 1.59 2.09
N ALA A 177 9.20 0.74 3.10
CA ALA A 177 8.98 1.13 4.48
C ALA A 177 10.30 1.24 5.25
N VAL A 178 10.36 2.19 6.17
CA VAL A 178 11.41 2.26 7.19
C VAL A 178 11.01 1.41 8.39
N GLY A 179 11.98 0.83 9.09
CA GLY A 179 11.72 0.05 10.29
C GLY A 179 12.57 -1.20 10.40
N SER A 180 12.46 -1.90 11.53
CA SER A 180 13.19 -3.13 11.81
C SER A 180 12.73 -4.32 10.96
N ASP A 181 11.49 -4.29 10.49
CA ASP A 181 10.84 -5.43 9.83
C ASP A 181 11.40 -5.65 8.43
N GLY A 182 11.83 -4.58 7.76
CA GLY A 182 12.54 -4.64 6.49
C GLY A 182 11.71 -5.28 5.37
N PHE A 183 12.24 -6.34 4.76
CA PHE A 183 11.52 -7.19 3.81
C PHE A 183 11.99 -8.64 3.90
N SER A 184 11.09 -9.57 3.55
CA SER A 184 11.39 -10.99 3.41
C SER A 184 11.83 -11.31 1.99
N LEU A 185 12.90 -12.10 1.85
CA LEU A 185 13.43 -12.56 0.57
C LEU A 185 13.89 -14.01 0.73
N LEU A 186 13.21 -14.92 0.03
CA LEU A 186 13.29 -16.38 0.22
C LEU A 186 13.44 -17.07 -1.13
N ASP A 187 14.26 -18.11 -1.19
CA ASP A 187 14.28 -18.99 -2.36
C ASP A 187 13.00 -19.83 -2.40
N ALA A 188 12.37 -19.93 -3.57
CA ALA A 188 11.15 -20.72 -3.78
C ALA A 188 11.25 -21.62 -5.01
N SER A 189 12.47 -22.06 -5.30
CA SER A 189 12.78 -23.00 -6.37
C SER A 189 13.98 -23.85 -6.00
N THR A 190 14.14 -24.98 -6.67
CA THR A 190 15.32 -25.85 -6.50
C THR A 190 16.60 -25.29 -7.15
N GLY A 191 16.52 -24.10 -7.75
CA GLY A 191 17.63 -23.46 -8.46
C GLY A 191 18.51 -22.56 -7.60
N ASP A 192 18.18 -22.37 -6.31
CA ASP A 192 18.92 -21.49 -5.39
C ASP A 192 19.22 -20.12 -6.02
N VAL A 193 18.19 -19.47 -6.56
CA VAL A 193 18.32 -18.27 -7.38
C VAL A 193 18.89 -17.13 -6.55
N LEU A 194 18.49 -16.97 -5.28
CA LEU A 194 19.05 -15.93 -4.42
C LEU A 194 20.51 -16.18 -4.05
N GLN A 195 20.91 -17.44 -3.88
CA GLN A 195 22.32 -17.78 -3.66
C GLN A 195 23.14 -17.48 -4.91
N SER A 196 22.61 -17.83 -6.08
CA SER A 196 23.22 -17.55 -7.38
C SER A 196 23.36 -16.05 -7.65
N LEU A 197 22.35 -15.26 -7.24
CA LEU A 197 22.39 -13.80 -7.28
C LEU A 197 23.31 -13.20 -6.21
N GLY A 198 23.71 -13.98 -5.20
CA GLY A 198 24.57 -13.54 -4.10
C GLY A 198 23.85 -12.76 -3.00
N PHE A 199 22.52 -12.86 -2.91
CA PHE A 199 21.75 -12.29 -1.79
C PHE A 199 21.84 -13.16 -0.53
N THR A 200 21.85 -14.49 -0.71
CA THR A 200 21.89 -15.48 0.36
C THR A 200 23.13 -16.37 0.23
N ALA A 201 23.53 -16.98 1.34
CA ALA A 201 24.57 -17.99 1.42
C ALA A 201 23.93 -19.38 1.59
N THR A 202 24.70 -20.43 1.37
CA THR A 202 24.23 -21.83 1.49
C THR A 202 23.79 -22.22 2.91
N ALA A 203 24.24 -21.50 3.93
CA ALA A 203 23.80 -21.76 5.29
C ALA A 203 22.38 -21.21 5.50
N THR A 204 21.49 -22.02 6.09
CA THR A 204 20.13 -21.60 6.44
C THR A 204 19.98 -21.39 7.94
N SER A 205 18.97 -20.61 8.33
CA SER A 205 18.56 -20.40 9.72
C SER A 205 17.03 -20.40 9.82
N ILE A 206 16.50 -20.69 11.01
CA ILE A 206 15.07 -20.57 11.25
C ILE A 206 14.70 -19.09 11.17
N LYS A 207 13.75 -18.75 10.28
CA LYS A 207 13.28 -17.38 10.10
C LYS A 207 12.33 -16.97 11.23
N ASN A 208 11.20 -17.65 11.35
CA ASN A 208 10.19 -17.36 12.37
C ASN A 208 10.31 -18.36 13.53
N SER A 209 11.26 -18.13 14.42
CA SER A 209 11.49 -19.02 15.57
C SER A 209 10.43 -18.83 16.66
N VAL A 210 9.89 -19.93 17.19
CA VAL A 210 9.10 -19.95 18.43
C VAL A 210 9.84 -20.74 19.51
N SER A 211 9.28 -20.77 20.73
CA SER A 211 9.92 -21.48 21.84
C SER A 211 10.05 -22.98 21.55
N GLY A 212 11.24 -23.42 21.16
CA GLY A 212 11.51 -24.82 20.80
C GLY A 212 10.89 -25.26 19.48
N GLY A 213 10.66 -24.32 18.54
CA GLY A 213 9.96 -24.60 17.29
C GLY A 213 10.16 -23.53 16.22
N ALA A 214 9.39 -23.64 15.14
CA ALA A 214 9.31 -22.65 14.07
C ALA A 214 7.86 -22.45 13.58
N GLN A 215 7.62 -21.30 12.97
CA GLN A 215 6.37 -20.99 12.26
C GLN A 215 6.65 -20.72 10.78
N THR A 216 5.65 -20.92 9.94
CA THR A 216 5.66 -20.40 8.57
C THR A 216 5.48 -18.89 8.56
N ASP A 217 5.62 -18.28 7.38
CA ASP A 217 5.07 -16.95 7.14
C ASP A 217 3.55 -16.95 7.28
N GLN A 218 2.98 -15.74 7.32
CA GLN A 218 1.54 -15.53 7.39
C GLN A 218 0.90 -15.75 6.01
N PHE A 219 -0.19 -16.51 5.98
CA PHE A 219 -0.96 -16.81 4.78
C PHE A 219 -2.43 -16.42 4.96
N ALA A 220 -3.07 -15.97 3.89
CA ALA A 220 -4.49 -15.58 3.92
C ALA A 220 -5.47 -16.76 4.12
N SER A 221 -5.00 -18.01 4.03
CA SER A 221 -5.85 -19.20 4.17
C SER A 221 -5.05 -20.40 4.63
N SER A 222 -5.64 -21.22 5.51
CA SER A 222 -5.07 -22.51 5.94
C SER A 222 -5.47 -23.69 5.06
N THR A 223 -6.47 -23.53 4.18
CA THR A 223 -7.03 -24.61 3.35
C THR A 223 -6.84 -24.40 1.85
N THR A 224 -6.35 -23.24 1.43
CA THR A 224 -5.96 -22.99 0.04
C THR A 224 -4.54 -23.51 -0.18
N VAL A 225 -4.27 -24.07 -1.35
CA VAL A 225 -2.94 -24.55 -1.75
C VAL A 225 -1.91 -23.43 -1.63
N VAL A 226 -0.79 -23.70 -0.97
CA VAL A 226 0.23 -22.69 -0.61
C VAL A 226 0.82 -22.03 -1.86
N GLY A 227 1.18 -22.80 -2.89
CA GLY A 227 1.74 -22.25 -4.12
C GLY A 227 0.79 -21.28 -4.84
N SER A 228 -0.53 -21.48 -4.71
CA SER A 228 -1.52 -20.54 -5.23
C SER A 228 -1.63 -19.27 -4.39
N LEU A 229 -1.38 -19.34 -3.08
CA LEU A 229 -1.37 -18.17 -2.20
C LEU A 229 -0.14 -17.30 -2.45
N LEU A 230 1.02 -17.94 -2.67
CA LEU A 230 2.27 -17.27 -3.01
C LEU A 230 2.29 -16.77 -4.47
N GLY A 231 1.52 -17.40 -5.36
CA GLY A 231 1.53 -17.12 -6.79
C GLY A 231 2.71 -17.75 -7.54
N LEU A 232 3.21 -18.90 -7.07
CA LEU A 232 4.35 -19.59 -7.70
C LEU A 232 4.06 -19.91 -9.18
N GLY A 233 5.02 -19.58 -10.04
CA GLY A 233 4.98 -19.87 -11.47
C GLY A 233 5.44 -21.29 -11.78
N GLU A 234 6.31 -21.85 -10.94
CA GLU A 234 6.84 -23.20 -11.04
C GLU A 234 6.32 -24.11 -9.92
N THR A 235 6.28 -25.41 -10.17
CA THR A 235 5.91 -26.38 -9.13
C THR A 235 7.06 -26.55 -8.14
N LEU A 236 6.80 -26.34 -6.85
CA LEU A 236 7.78 -26.57 -5.79
C LEU A 236 7.35 -27.74 -4.88
N SER A 237 8.14 -28.80 -4.87
CA SER A 237 7.93 -29.97 -4.00
C SER A 237 9.27 -30.59 -3.60
N GLY A 238 9.30 -31.28 -2.47
CA GLY A 238 10.53 -31.86 -1.94
C GLY A 238 10.30 -32.72 -0.70
N ASN A 239 11.35 -33.44 -0.30
CA ASN A 239 11.39 -34.15 0.98
C ASN A 239 12.21 -33.30 1.96
N VAL A 240 11.63 -32.99 3.10
CA VAL A 240 12.25 -32.19 4.15
C VAL A 240 12.45 -33.04 5.40
N THR A 241 13.44 -32.71 6.22
CA THR A 241 13.62 -33.34 7.54
C THR A 241 13.05 -32.44 8.61
N ILE A 242 12.17 -32.98 9.45
CA ILE A 242 11.60 -32.30 10.62
C ILE A 242 11.87 -33.20 11.84
N GLY A 243 12.76 -32.75 12.72
CA GLY A 243 13.22 -33.58 13.84
C GLY A 243 14.00 -34.81 13.34
N ASP A 244 13.46 -35.99 13.59
CA ASP A 244 14.05 -37.29 13.22
C ASP A 244 13.37 -37.96 12.00
N GLN A 245 12.40 -37.30 11.37
CA GLN A 245 11.59 -37.87 10.29
C GLN A 245 11.69 -37.06 8.99
N THR A 246 11.45 -37.76 7.87
CA THR A 246 11.31 -37.15 6.55
C THR A 246 9.83 -36.94 6.21
N VAL A 247 9.49 -35.75 5.74
CA VAL A 247 8.14 -35.36 5.32
C VAL A 247 8.17 -34.92 3.87
N ALA A 248 7.28 -35.45 3.04
CA ALA A 248 7.11 -35.01 1.66
C ALA A 248 6.14 -33.81 1.64
N ILE A 249 6.59 -32.69 1.09
CA ILE A 249 5.79 -31.47 0.95
C ILE A 249 5.73 -31.07 -0.52
N ASP A 250 4.54 -30.74 -1.00
CA ASP A 250 4.29 -30.27 -2.37
C ASP A 250 3.41 -29.02 -2.33
N LEU A 251 4.02 -27.85 -2.50
CA LEU A 251 3.31 -26.56 -2.43
C LEU A 251 2.37 -26.36 -3.62
N SER A 252 2.49 -27.15 -4.69
CA SER A 252 1.58 -27.07 -5.83
C SER A 252 0.25 -27.78 -5.60
N THR A 253 0.16 -28.64 -4.57
CA THR A 253 -1.04 -29.44 -4.28
C THR A 253 -1.50 -29.38 -2.83
N GLN A 254 -0.64 -28.97 -1.88
CA GLN A 254 -0.94 -28.97 -0.45
C GLN A 254 -1.22 -27.56 0.08
N SER A 255 -2.22 -27.46 0.95
CA SER A 255 -2.48 -26.32 1.83
C SER A 255 -1.68 -26.43 3.14
N LEU A 256 -1.68 -25.38 3.97
CA LEU A 256 -1.07 -25.46 5.31
C LEU A 256 -1.66 -26.61 6.15
N SER A 257 -2.97 -26.86 6.04
CA SER A 257 -3.64 -27.96 6.74
C SER A 257 -3.16 -29.32 6.23
N ASP A 258 -2.97 -29.48 4.93
CA ASP A 258 -2.45 -30.72 4.35
C ASP A 258 -0.99 -30.97 4.77
N ILE A 259 -0.17 -29.92 4.83
CA ILE A 259 1.22 -30.00 5.30
C ILE A 259 1.26 -30.38 6.79
N LYS A 260 0.42 -29.76 7.62
CA LYS A 260 0.26 -30.13 9.02
C LYS A 260 -0.06 -31.62 9.17
N ASP A 261 -1.03 -32.12 8.40
CA ASP A 261 -1.45 -33.52 8.46
C ASP A 261 -0.37 -34.47 7.94
N ALA A 262 0.43 -34.05 6.96
CA ALA A 262 1.61 -34.81 6.50
C ALA A 262 2.69 -34.92 7.60
N ILE A 263 2.93 -33.85 8.36
CA ILE A 263 3.85 -33.87 9.52
C ILE A 263 3.32 -34.79 10.62
N ASP A 264 2.04 -34.67 10.97
CA ASP A 264 1.42 -35.52 11.99
C ASP A 264 1.45 -37.01 11.59
N ALA A 265 1.25 -37.31 10.31
CA ALA A 265 1.32 -38.67 9.78
C ALA A 265 2.75 -39.25 9.81
N ALA A 266 3.77 -38.41 9.60
CA ALA A 266 5.17 -38.81 9.74
C ALA A 266 5.57 -39.06 11.21
N ALA A 267 4.86 -38.45 12.15
CA ALA A 267 4.99 -38.60 13.60
C ALA A 267 6.44 -38.44 14.13
N PRO A 268 7.11 -37.30 13.90
CA PRO A 268 8.43 -37.02 14.48
C PRO A 268 8.39 -37.00 16.01
N SER A 269 9.46 -37.51 16.63
CA SER A 269 9.51 -37.75 18.07
C SER A 269 9.46 -36.44 18.85
N GLY A 270 8.40 -36.25 19.65
CA GLY A 270 8.23 -35.06 20.50
C GLY A 270 7.83 -33.79 19.74
N VAL A 271 7.45 -33.91 18.46
CA VAL A 271 7.07 -32.78 17.60
C VAL A 271 5.55 -32.71 17.46
N THR A 272 5.00 -31.51 17.45
CA THR A 272 3.57 -31.26 17.18
C THR A 272 3.40 -30.17 16.13
N ALA A 273 2.47 -30.36 15.18
CA ALA A 273 2.11 -29.39 14.17
C ALA A 273 0.70 -28.83 14.43
N SER A 274 0.51 -27.51 14.33
CA SER A 274 -0.78 -26.85 14.54
C SER A 274 -0.97 -25.64 13.62
N ILE A 275 -2.22 -25.31 13.31
CA ILE A 275 -2.55 -24.06 12.60
C ILE A 275 -2.90 -23.00 13.65
N VAL A 276 -2.18 -21.89 13.60
CA VAL A 276 -2.42 -20.69 14.42
C VAL A 276 -3.06 -19.63 13.52
N SER A 277 -4.05 -18.92 14.03
CA SER A 277 -4.68 -17.79 13.33
C SER A 277 -4.61 -16.52 14.16
N GLU A 278 -4.40 -15.39 13.49
CA GLU A 278 -4.32 -14.06 14.10
C GLU A 278 -5.11 -13.05 13.25
N GLU A 279 -5.61 -11.99 13.86
CA GLU A 279 -6.26 -10.88 13.15
C GLU A 279 -5.23 -9.76 12.95
N THR A 280 -4.90 -9.47 11.69
CA THR A 280 -3.97 -8.41 11.31
C THR A 280 -4.69 -7.46 10.37
N ASN A 281 -4.79 -6.17 10.72
CA ASN A 281 -5.45 -5.15 9.89
C ASN A 281 -6.88 -5.53 9.43
N ASP A 282 -7.68 -6.09 10.34
CA ASP A 282 -9.05 -6.58 10.08
C ASP A 282 -9.14 -7.79 9.10
N GLU A 283 -8.03 -8.48 8.85
CA GLU A 283 -7.97 -9.74 8.09
C GLU A 283 -7.44 -10.90 8.96
N THR A 284 -8.07 -12.07 8.85
CA THR A 284 -7.55 -13.29 9.49
C THR A 284 -6.40 -13.87 8.69
N VAL A 285 -5.23 -14.00 9.32
CA VAL A 285 -4.05 -14.68 8.77
C VAL A 285 -3.81 -16.01 9.47
N PHE A 286 -3.17 -16.95 8.77
CA PHE A 286 -2.91 -18.31 9.22
C PHE A 286 -1.42 -18.64 9.12
N GLN A 287 -0.92 -19.38 10.11
CA GLN A 287 0.46 -19.87 10.16
C GLN A 287 0.45 -21.34 10.58
N LEU A 288 1.33 -22.15 9.99
CA LEU A 288 1.63 -23.48 10.51
C LEU A 288 2.75 -23.35 11.54
N GLN A 289 2.45 -23.74 12.78
CA GLN A 289 3.41 -23.81 13.88
C GLN A 289 3.86 -25.26 14.10
N ILE A 290 5.18 -25.45 14.16
CA ILE A 290 5.83 -26.72 14.49
C ILE A 290 6.59 -26.54 15.79
N ASP A 291 6.18 -27.25 16.84
CA ASP A 291 6.82 -27.22 18.16
C ASP A 291 7.56 -28.51 18.45
N GLY A 292 8.58 -28.46 19.32
CA GLY A 292 9.30 -29.62 19.82
C GLY A 292 10.59 -29.96 19.08
N THR A 293 10.92 -29.23 18.00
CA THR A 293 12.17 -29.38 17.26
C THR A 293 12.65 -28.06 16.66
N THR A 294 13.97 -27.91 16.57
CA THR A 294 14.63 -26.87 15.77
C THR A 294 15.49 -27.48 14.66
N THR A 295 15.34 -28.78 14.41
CA THR A 295 16.06 -29.51 13.36
C THR A 295 15.19 -29.54 12.11
N PHE A 296 15.53 -28.64 11.19
CA PHE A 296 14.91 -28.51 9.87
C PHE A 296 16.00 -28.63 8.82
N VAL A 297 15.85 -29.55 7.88
CA VAL A 297 16.73 -29.68 6.71
C VAL A 297 15.88 -29.71 5.47
N ASP A 298 16.24 -28.89 4.50
CA ASP A 298 15.51 -28.69 3.27
C ASP A 298 16.49 -28.47 2.13
N ASP A 299 16.55 -29.44 1.21
CA ASP A 299 17.40 -29.37 0.02
C ASP A 299 16.62 -28.86 -1.21
N SER A 300 15.32 -28.56 -1.06
CA SER A 300 14.42 -28.18 -2.16
C SER A 300 13.77 -26.82 -1.97
N ASN A 301 14.19 -26.05 -0.96
CA ASN A 301 13.68 -24.72 -0.61
C ASN A 301 12.17 -24.67 -0.34
N VAL A 302 11.56 -25.80 0.03
CA VAL A 302 10.14 -25.86 0.39
C VAL A 302 9.87 -25.21 1.75
N LEU A 303 10.73 -25.46 2.75
CA LEU A 303 10.68 -24.82 4.06
C LEU A 303 11.12 -23.37 3.98
N GLU A 304 12.01 -23.02 3.06
CA GLU A 304 12.37 -21.62 2.80
C GLU A 304 11.21 -20.85 2.17
N ALA A 305 10.55 -21.39 1.14
CA ALA A 305 9.36 -20.78 0.54
C ALA A 305 8.18 -20.64 1.51
N LEU A 306 8.07 -21.55 2.48
CA LEU A 306 7.07 -21.47 3.57
C LEU A 306 7.44 -20.43 4.64
N GLY A 307 8.67 -19.90 4.65
CA GLY A 307 9.15 -18.98 5.68
C GLY A 307 9.54 -19.65 7.01
N ILE A 308 9.70 -20.98 7.04
CA ILE A 308 10.27 -21.67 8.21
C ILE A 308 11.78 -21.44 8.25
N LEU A 309 12.43 -21.58 7.10
CA LEU A 309 13.85 -21.31 6.92
C LEU A 309 14.06 -20.02 6.13
N GLN A 310 15.26 -19.46 6.26
CA GLN A 310 15.78 -18.42 5.37
C GLN A 310 17.26 -18.68 5.11
N GLY A 311 17.72 -18.39 3.90
CA GLY A 311 19.15 -18.30 3.61
C GLY A 311 19.82 -17.21 4.44
N ALA A 312 20.98 -17.53 5.02
CA ALA A 312 21.80 -16.53 5.72
C ALA A 312 22.21 -15.44 4.72
N SER A 313 22.12 -14.17 5.10
CA SER A 313 22.55 -13.08 4.21
C SER A 313 24.03 -13.26 3.85
N ALA A 314 24.35 -13.39 2.55
CA ALA A 314 25.73 -13.53 2.08
C ALA A 314 26.54 -12.22 2.19
N ILE A 315 25.83 -11.11 2.43
CA ILE A 315 26.37 -9.77 2.52
C ILE A 315 25.98 -9.21 3.89
N THR A 316 26.97 -8.76 4.64
CA THR A 316 26.75 -7.98 5.87
C THR A 316 25.77 -6.86 5.56
N PRO A 317 24.70 -6.65 6.36
CA PRO A 317 23.86 -5.47 6.20
C PRO A 317 24.79 -4.26 6.11
N ALA A 318 24.50 -3.33 5.19
CA ALA A 318 25.15 -2.04 5.18
C ALA A 318 24.80 -1.37 6.52
N VAL A 319 25.57 -1.67 7.56
CA VAL A 319 25.48 -0.99 8.84
C VAL A 319 25.85 0.44 8.50
N ALA A 320 24.88 1.34 8.55
CA ALA A 320 25.16 2.76 8.60
C ALA A 320 26.17 2.93 9.73
N GLU A 321 27.40 3.30 9.39
CA GLU A 321 28.43 3.63 10.34
C GLU A 321 27.87 4.82 11.13
N VAL A 322 27.30 4.55 12.31
CA VAL A 322 26.76 5.60 13.18
C VAL A 322 27.97 6.35 13.70
N HIS A 323 28.35 7.41 12.99
CA HIS A 323 29.20 8.44 13.53
C HIS A 323 28.40 9.15 14.63
N THR A 324 28.42 8.59 15.85
CA THR A 324 28.06 9.36 17.04
C THR A 324 29.13 10.42 17.23
N SER A 325 28.95 11.57 16.58
CA SER A 325 29.68 12.76 16.96
C SER A 325 29.18 13.16 18.35
N ASN A 326 30.08 13.22 19.32
CA ASN A 326 29.84 13.77 20.65
C ASN A 326 29.76 15.32 20.65
N LEU A 327 29.52 15.92 19.48
CA LEU A 327 29.42 17.36 19.30
C LEU A 327 27.93 17.73 19.34
N ALA A 328 27.57 18.57 20.31
CA ALA A 328 26.22 19.10 20.46
C ALA A 328 25.69 19.63 19.12
N ASN A 329 24.43 19.37 18.80
CA ASN A 329 23.81 19.91 17.59
C ASN A 329 23.83 21.44 17.67
N THR A 330 24.29 22.11 16.62
CA THR A 330 24.49 23.56 16.63
C THR A 330 23.69 24.23 15.54
N THR A 331 23.06 25.36 15.84
CA THR A 331 22.27 26.14 14.88
C THR A 331 23.10 26.75 13.72
N ASN A 332 24.43 26.81 13.86
CA ASN A 332 25.33 27.48 12.89
C ASN A 332 26.78 26.94 12.87
N GLY A 333 27.04 25.76 13.42
CA GLY A 333 28.39 25.21 13.56
C GLY A 333 29.18 25.74 14.77
N SER A 334 28.57 26.48 15.71
CA SER A 334 29.26 27.00 16.91
C SER A 334 28.40 27.10 18.17
N THR A 335 27.09 27.32 18.07
CA THR A 335 26.19 27.45 19.24
C THR A 335 25.36 26.18 19.45
N PRO A 336 25.55 25.44 20.56
CA PRO A 336 24.70 24.32 20.94
C PRO A 336 23.24 24.74 21.07
N VAL A 337 22.31 23.93 20.55
CA VAL A 337 20.87 24.11 20.76
C VAL A 337 20.58 23.92 22.25
N ASP A 338 20.01 24.93 22.91
CA ASP A 338 19.48 24.84 24.27
C ASP A 338 18.01 25.28 24.31
N SER A 339 17.36 25.15 25.47
CA SER A 339 15.93 25.48 25.64
C SER A 339 15.54 26.94 25.34
N SER A 340 16.49 27.79 24.95
CA SER A 340 16.29 29.21 24.62
C SER A 340 16.63 29.58 23.16
N THR A 341 17.05 28.61 22.33
CA THR A 341 17.38 28.80 20.90
C THR A 341 16.73 27.74 20.05
#